data_AF-A0A9P6DKR5-F1
#
_entry.id   AF-A0A9P6DKR5-F1
#
_cell.length_a   1.000
_cell.length_b   1.000
_cell.length_c   1.000
_cell.angle_alpha   90.00
_cell.angle_beta   90.00
_cell.angle_gamma   90.00
#
_symmetry.space_group_name_H-M   'P 1'
#
loop_
_entity.id
_entity.type
_entity.pdbx_description
1 polymer ?
#
loop_
_entity_poly.entity_id
_entity_poly.type
_entity_poly.pdbx_seq_one_letter_code
_entity_poly.pdbx_strand_id
1 'polypeptide(L)'
;MTDQVSFWSWWTACQPPWRGVINGHPKLLLVSDIARDWEALLVGGNNGVMCVMMALYWWGKHLAERDGADITDWLNAMKDVDSRNTFTYEQETQKTMGLKWEP
;
A
#
# COMPACT_ATOMS: atom_id res chain seq x y z
N MET A 1 -4.64 26.22 -15.91
CA MET A 1 -3.36 25.70 -15.37
C MET A 1 -3.72 24.55 -14.46
N THR A 2 -3.46 23.32 -14.87
CA THR A 2 -3.62 22.15 -13.99
C THR A 2 -2.42 22.12 -13.07
N ASP A 3 -2.59 22.55 -11.81
CA ASP A 3 -1.56 22.39 -10.79
C ASP A 3 -1.25 20.89 -10.67
N GLN A 4 -0.08 20.49 -11.17
CA GLN A 4 0.43 19.13 -11.00
C GLN A 4 0.67 18.95 -9.49
N VAL A 5 -0.25 18.26 -8.82
CA VAL A 5 -0.02 17.82 -7.45
C VAL A 5 1.18 16.88 -7.48
N SER A 6 2.33 17.37 -7.03
CA SER A 6 3.55 16.57 -6.93
C SER A 6 3.28 15.40 -6.00
N PHE A 7 3.77 14.21 -6.36
CA PHE A 7 3.72 13.01 -5.51
C PHE A 7 4.15 13.33 -4.07
N TRP A 8 5.18 14.15 -3.90
CA TRP A 8 5.69 14.54 -2.58
C TRP A 8 4.71 15.41 -1.78
N SER A 9 3.92 16.25 -2.45
CA SER A 9 2.89 17.06 -1.79
C SER A 9 1.74 16.19 -1.30
N TRP A 10 1.26 15.25 -2.13
CA TRP A 10 0.26 14.26 -1.73
C TRP A 10 0.77 13.36 -0.60
N TRP A 11 1.97 12.80 -0.77
CA TRP A 11 2.54 11.87 0.20
C TRP A 11 2.80 12.52 1.56
N THR A 12 3.24 13.78 1.57
CA THR A 12 3.42 14.56 2.80
C THR A 12 2.10 14.86 3.49
N ALA A 13 1.04 15.14 2.75
CA ALA A 13 -0.30 15.39 3.30
C ALA A 13 -0.93 14.13 3.95
N CYS A 14 -0.55 12.93 3.49
CA CYS A 14 -1.00 11.67 4.08
C CYS A 14 -0.23 11.27 5.36
N GLN A 15 0.90 11.90 5.67
CA GLN A 15 1.72 11.45 6.80
C GLN A 15 1.10 11.79 8.15
N PRO A 16 1.28 10.90 9.14
CA PRO A 16 0.80 11.18 10.49
C PRO A 16 1.57 12.37 11.11
N PRO A 17 0.92 13.18 11.96
CA PRO A 17 1.50 14.42 12.49
C PRO A 17 2.84 14.23 13.22
N TRP A 18 3.04 13.07 13.85
CA TRP A 18 4.26 12.77 14.60
C TRP A 18 5.49 12.55 13.72
N ARG A 19 5.31 12.21 12.43
CA ARG A 19 6.43 11.93 11.51
C ARG A 19 7.22 13.20 11.19
N GLY A 20 6.55 14.34 11.14
CA GLY A 20 7.14 15.63 10.81
C GLY A 20 7.73 15.71 9.40
N VAL A 21 8.16 16.90 9.01
CA VAL A 21 8.63 17.21 7.65
C VAL A 21 9.99 17.92 7.72
N ILE A 22 10.94 17.51 6.89
CA ILE A 22 12.25 18.16 6.69
C ILE A 22 12.41 18.44 5.20
N ASN A 23 12.71 19.69 4.84
CA ASN A 23 12.88 20.12 3.44
C ASN A 23 11.69 19.77 2.53
N GLY A 24 10.46 19.81 3.05
CA GLY A 24 9.23 19.48 2.31
C GLY A 24 8.96 17.97 2.17
N HIS A 25 9.77 17.11 2.79
CA HIS A 25 9.66 15.67 2.72
C HIS A 25 9.44 15.06 4.12
N PRO A 26 8.72 13.94 4.25
CA PRO A 26 8.56 13.27 5.54
C PRO A 26 9.90 12.82 6.12
N LYS A 27 10.07 12.89 7.45
CA LYS A 27 11.28 12.36 8.08
C LYS A 27 11.46 10.86 7.81
N LEU A 28 12.73 10.43 7.78
CA LEU A 28 13.10 9.02 7.76
C LEU A 28 12.60 8.35 9.05
N LEU A 29 12.14 7.11 8.91
CA LEU A 29 11.62 6.33 10.03
C LEU A 29 12.76 5.68 10.79
N LEU A 30 12.67 5.73 12.12
CA LEU A 30 13.48 4.94 13.02
C LEU A 30 12.69 3.69 13.43
N VAL A 31 13.39 2.66 13.91
CA VAL A 31 12.76 1.42 14.39
C VAL A 31 11.74 1.69 15.51
N SER A 32 11.99 2.72 16.33
CA SER A 32 11.08 3.18 17.38
C SER A 32 9.75 3.74 16.87
N ASP A 33 9.68 4.16 15.60
CA ASP A 33 8.49 4.77 15.01
C ASP A 33 7.48 3.72 14.51
N ILE A 34 7.86 2.45 14.44
CA ILE A 34 6.98 1.35 13.99
C ILE A 34 5.78 1.19 14.93
N ALA A 35 5.98 1.40 16.23
CA ALA A 35 4.93 1.28 17.25
C ALA A 35 4.03 2.52 17.37
N ARG A 36 4.28 3.58 16.57
CA ARG A 36 3.48 4.81 16.60
C ARG A 36 2.19 4.67 15.81
N ASP A 37 1.27 5.61 16.03
CA ASP A 37 -0.04 5.60 15.43
C ASP A 37 -0.01 5.94 13.93
N TRP A 38 -0.35 4.97 13.08
CA TRP A 38 -0.39 5.11 11.62
C TRP A 38 -1.81 5.25 11.07
N GLU A 39 -2.81 5.51 11.92
CA GLU A 39 -4.22 5.62 11.49
C GLU A 39 -4.46 6.69 10.43
N ALA A 40 -3.65 7.75 10.35
CA ALA A 40 -3.72 8.74 9.28
C ALA A 40 -3.44 8.16 7.87
N LEU A 41 -2.71 7.04 7.79
CA LEU A 41 -2.51 6.28 6.55
C LEU A 41 -3.57 5.19 6.35
N LEU A 42 -4.37 4.88 7.36
CA LEU A 42 -5.56 4.03 7.24
C LEU A 42 -6.71 4.82 6.61
N VAL A 43 -6.51 5.28 5.37
CA VAL A 43 -7.60 5.80 4.55
C VAL A 43 -8.41 4.60 4.06
N GLY A 44 -9.36 4.17 4.89
CA GLY A 44 -10.27 3.08 4.58
C GLY A 44 -11.10 3.40 3.35
N GLY A 45 -10.89 2.64 2.28
CA GLY A 45 -11.75 2.60 1.12
C GLY A 45 -11.33 1.46 0.19
N ASN A 46 -12.30 0.86 -0.50
CA ASN A 46 -12.09 -0.19 -1.52
C ASN A 46 -11.01 0.16 -2.57
N ASN A 47 -10.61 1.43 -2.65
CA ASN A 47 -9.59 1.91 -3.56
C ASN A 47 -8.16 1.65 -3.09
N GLY A 48 -7.90 1.31 -1.82
CA GLY A 48 -6.53 1.04 -1.35
C GLY A 48 -5.90 -0.16 -2.05
N VAL A 49 -6.65 -1.26 -2.16
CA VAL A 49 -6.26 -2.44 -2.93
C VAL A 49 -6.16 -2.11 -4.42
N MET A 50 -7.08 -1.32 -4.98
CA MET A 50 -7.02 -0.89 -6.37
C MET A 50 -5.78 -0.02 -6.66
N CYS A 51 -5.37 0.84 -5.73
CA CYS A 51 -4.14 1.63 -5.84
C CYS A 51 -2.90 0.73 -5.81
N VAL A 52 -2.89 -0.30 -4.97
CA VAL A 52 -1.81 -1.31 -4.93
C VAL A 52 -1.79 -2.13 -6.24
N MET A 53 -2.94 -2.59 -6.73
CA MET A 53 -3.05 -3.28 -8.01
C MET A 53 -2.60 -2.40 -9.18
N MET A 54 -2.98 -1.13 -9.18
CA MET A 54 -2.60 -0.17 -10.22
C MET A 54 -1.08 0.12 -10.15
N ALA A 55 -0.51 0.27 -8.95
CA ALA A 55 0.93 0.43 -8.78
C ALA A 55 1.71 -0.80 -9.26
N LEU A 56 1.26 -2.01 -8.92
CA LEU A 56 1.85 -3.26 -9.40
C LEU A 56 1.73 -3.40 -10.93
N TYR A 57 0.62 -2.99 -11.52
CA TYR A 57 0.42 -3.01 -12.97
C TYR A 57 1.41 -2.08 -13.68
N TRP A 58 1.54 -0.83 -13.24
CA TRP A 58 2.47 0.13 -13.84
C TRP A 58 3.93 -0.26 -13.62
N TRP A 59 4.27 -0.84 -12.46
CA TRP A 59 5.60 -1.38 -12.20
C TRP A 59 5.92 -2.55 -13.14
N GLY A 60 5.02 -3.53 -13.28
CA GLY A 60 5.19 -4.66 -14.20
C GLY A 60 5.32 -4.21 -15.66
N LYS A 61 4.52 -3.24 -16.09
CA LYS A 61 4.61 -2.66 -17.43
C LYS A 61 5.97 -2.01 -17.68
N HIS A 62 6.48 -1.23 -16.72
CA HIS A 62 7.79 -0.60 -16.85
C HIS A 62 8.94 -1.60 -16.89
N LEU A 63 8.84 -2.72 -16.16
CA LEU A 63 9.81 -3.81 -16.23
C LEU A 63 9.77 -4.53 -17.59
N ALA A 64 8.57 -4.74 -18.16
CA ALA A 64 8.40 -5.37 -19.46
C ALA A 64 9.00 -4.54 -20.62
N GLU A 65 9.08 -3.23 -20.46
CA GLU A 65 9.70 -2.31 -21.44
C GLU A 65 11.24 -2.26 -21.31
N ARG A 66 11.84 -2.89 -20.29
CA ARG A 66 13.29 -2.87 -20.03
C ARG A 66 13.89 -4.26 -20.25
N ASP A 67 14.74 -4.37 -21.27
CA ASP A 67 15.45 -5.62 -21.55
C ASP A 67 16.40 -6.00 -20.41
N GLY A 68 16.29 -7.23 -19.91
CA GLY A 68 17.10 -7.76 -18.80
C GLY A 68 16.75 -7.26 -17.40
N ALA A 69 15.58 -6.64 -17.20
CA ALA A 69 15.14 -6.18 -15.89
C ALA A 69 14.87 -7.36 -14.93
N ASP A 70 15.33 -7.23 -13.68
CA ASP A 70 15.02 -8.19 -12.63
C ASP A 70 13.55 -8.03 -12.20
N ILE A 71 12.77 -9.09 -12.41
CA ILE A 71 11.34 -9.14 -12.09
C ILE A 71 11.05 -9.82 -10.75
N THR A 72 12.08 -10.28 -10.04
CA THR A 72 11.95 -11.11 -8.82
C THR A 72 11.21 -10.36 -7.72
N ASP A 73 11.55 -9.10 -7.49
CA ASP A 73 10.91 -8.26 -6.49
C ASP A 73 9.44 -7.95 -6.82
N TRP A 74 9.14 -7.72 -8.10
CA TRP A 74 7.77 -7.52 -8.56
C TRP A 74 6.92 -8.78 -8.41
N LEU A 75 7.48 -9.97 -8.71
CA LEU A 75 6.81 -11.25 -8.51
C LEU A 75 6.55 -11.55 -7.03
N ASN A 76 7.49 -11.22 -6.14
CA ASN A 76 7.30 -11.39 -4.70
C ASN A 76 6.19 -10.47 -4.19
N ALA A 77 6.14 -9.21 -4.65
CA ALA A 77 5.08 -8.27 -4.29
C ALA A 77 3.69 -8.72 -4.81
N MET A 78 3.61 -9.27 -6.02
CA MET A 78 2.37 -9.86 -6.58
C MET A 78 1.86 -11.03 -5.73
N LYS A 79 2.75 -11.94 -5.31
CA LYS A 79 2.38 -13.08 -4.45
C LYS A 79 1.88 -12.65 -3.07
N ASP A 80 2.49 -11.62 -2.48
CA ASP A 80 2.05 -11.07 -1.19
C ASP A 80 0.62 -10.52 -1.28
N VAL A 81 0.33 -9.73 -2.32
CA VAL A 81 -1.01 -9.15 -2.53
C VAL A 81 -2.08 -10.22 -2.86
N ASP A 82 -1.72 -11.25 -3.63
CA ASP A 82 -2.63 -12.36 -3.96
C ASP A 82 -2.98 -13.21 -2.73
N SER A 83 -1.98 -13.52 -1.89
CA SER A 83 -2.19 -14.24 -0.62
C SER A 83 -3.09 -13.46 0.34
N ARG A 84 -2.99 -12.12 0.32
CA ARG A 84 -3.81 -11.23 1.15
C ARG A 84 -5.24 -11.08 0.63
N ASN A 85 -5.44 -11.04 -0.68
CA ASN A 85 -6.78 -11.02 -1.27
C ASN A 85 -7.56 -12.30 -0.95
N THR A 86 -6.92 -13.47 -1.05
CA THR A 86 -7.56 -14.77 -0.75
C THR A 86 -8.04 -14.84 0.71
N PHE A 87 -7.22 -14.38 1.66
CA PHE A 87 -7.59 -14.32 3.08
C PHE A 87 -8.73 -13.34 3.38
N THR A 88 -8.79 -12.22 2.65
CA THR A 88 -9.83 -11.20 2.82
C THR A 88 -11.19 -11.70 2.31
N TYR A 89 -11.21 -12.41 1.18
CA TYR A 89 -12.41 -13.09 0.68
C TYR A 89 -12.91 -14.17 1.64
N GLU A 90 -12.03 -14.99 2.23
CA GLU A 90 -12.45 -16.02 3.21
C GLU A 90 -13.03 -15.40 4.49
N GLN A 91 -12.41 -14.34 5.01
CA GLN A 91 -12.89 -13.61 6.20
C GLN A 91 -14.26 -12.96 5.95
N GLU A 92 -14.46 -12.31 4.80
CA GLU A 92 -15.74 -11.70 4.44
C GLU A 92 -16.83 -12.75 4.17
N THR A 93 -16.47 -13.89 3.59
CA THR A 93 -17.41 -15.01 3.37
C THR A 93 -17.84 -15.65 4.69
N GLN A 94 -16.91 -15.88 5.62
CA GLN A 94 -17.20 -16.42 6.97
C GLN A 94 -18.08 -15.46 7.79
N LYS A 95 -17.84 -14.15 7.69
CA LYS A 95 -18.62 -13.12 8.38
C LYS A 95 -20.03 -12.96 7.79
N THR A 96 -20.20 -13.18 6.48
CA THR A 96 -21.50 -13.12 5.79
C THR A 96 -22.31 -14.41 5.98
N MET A 97 -21.67 -15.56 6.17
CA MET A 97 -22.33 -16.86 6.39
C MET A 97 -22.61 -17.20 7.86
N GLY A 98 -22.21 -16.37 8.81
CA GLY A 98 -22.57 -16.51 10.23
C GLY A 98 -22.03 -17.76 10.93
N LEU A 99 -20.97 -18.39 10.39
CA LEU A 99 -20.40 -19.60 10.97
C LEU A 99 -19.24 -19.23 11.91
N LYS A 100 -19.49 -19.36 13.22
CA LYS A 100 -18.46 -19.36 14.26
C LYS A 100 -17.61 -20.63 14.13
N TRP A 101 -16.30 -20.47 14.01
CA TRP A 101 -15.35 -21.55 14.19
C TRP A 101 -15.02 -21.67 15.69
N GLU A 102 -15.28 -22.83 16.28
CA GLU A 102 -14.69 -23.22 17.58
C GLU A 102 -13.45 -24.11 17.31
N PRO A 103 -12.42 -24.02 18.17
CA PRO A 103 -11.07 -24.49 17.90
C PRO A 103 -10.90 -26.01 17.77
#